data_AF-A0A3D4HSQ7-F1
#
_entry.id   AF-A0A3D4HSQ7-F1
#
_cell.length_a   1.000
_cell.length_b   1.000
_cell.length_c   1.000
_cell.angle_alpha   90.00
_cell.angle_beta   90.00
_cell.angle_gamma   90.00
#
_symmetry.space_group_name_H-M   'P 1'
#
loop_
_entity.id
_entity.type
_entity.pdbx_description
1 polymer ?
#
loop_
_entity_poly.entity_id
_entity_poly.type
_entity_poly.pdbx_seq_one_letter_code
_entity_poly.pdbx_strand_id
1 'polypeptide(L)'
;SLSEYCIPFVKQDGCFISYKSGKASDEMNSAKNAIKLLGGRIENVLKFNLPDSTVDRTLITIKKIVATPKKYPRTAGKPSREPL
;
A
#
# COMPACT_ATOMS: atom_id res chain seq x y z
N SER A 1 -2.05 -7.56 -0.22
CA SER A 1 -1.83 -7.95 -1.63
C SER A 1 -1.31 -6.79 -2.49
N LEU A 2 -2.08 -5.69 -2.68
CA LEU A 2 -1.72 -4.59 -3.60
C LEU A 2 -0.31 -4.01 -3.39
N SER A 3 0.11 -3.81 -2.13
CA SER A 3 1.44 -3.28 -1.81
C SER A 3 2.57 -4.10 -2.41
N GLU A 4 2.44 -5.43 -2.45
CA GLU A 4 3.47 -6.33 -3.00
C GLU A 4 3.58 -6.22 -4.51
N TYR A 5 2.48 -5.93 -5.20
CA TYR A 5 2.51 -5.69 -6.64
C TYR A 5 3.06 -4.30 -6.98
N CYS A 6 2.76 -3.26 -6.19
CA CYS A 6 3.08 -1.89 -6.57
C CYS A 6 4.44 -1.39 -6.05
N ILE A 7 4.78 -1.66 -4.78
CA ILE A 7 5.98 -1.10 -4.15
C ILE A 7 7.30 -1.52 -4.84
N PRO A 8 7.48 -2.76 -5.34
CA PRO A 8 8.73 -3.14 -6.01
C PRO A 8 9.07 -2.27 -7.23
N PHE A 9 8.08 -1.73 -7.93
CA PHE A 9 8.27 -0.86 -9.10
C PHE A 9 8.68 0.58 -8.75
N VAL A 10 8.53 0.98 -7.47
CA VAL A 10 8.86 2.34 -7.02
C VAL A 10 10.37 2.43 -6.78
N LYS A 11 11.03 3.42 -7.41
CA LYS A 11 12.43 3.77 -7.13
C LYS A 11 12.61 4.25 -5.68
N GLN A 12 13.81 4.13 -5.14
CA GLN A 12 14.13 4.70 -3.82
C GLN A 12 13.84 6.21 -3.81
N ASP A 13 13.30 6.69 -2.69
CA ASP A 13 12.76 8.03 -2.47
C ASP A 13 11.55 8.42 -3.33
N GLY A 14 11.09 7.52 -4.20
CA GLY A 14 9.81 7.63 -4.89
C GLY A 14 8.62 7.35 -3.97
N CYS A 15 7.41 7.49 -4.53
CA CYS A 15 6.17 7.32 -3.80
C CYS A 15 5.18 6.42 -4.54
N PHE A 16 4.50 5.56 -3.78
CA PHE A 16 3.29 4.85 -4.19
C PHE A 16 2.08 5.42 -3.44
N ILE A 17 1.06 5.87 -4.18
CA ILE A 17 -0.17 6.40 -3.60
C ILE A 17 -1.29 5.40 -3.85
N SER A 18 -1.81 4.79 -2.78
CA SER A 18 -2.90 3.83 -2.84
C SER A 18 -4.24 4.52 -2.61
N TYR A 19 -5.16 4.37 -3.57
CA TYR A 19 -6.54 4.84 -3.46
C TYR A 19 -7.45 3.71 -2.97
N LYS A 20 -8.16 3.93 -1.86
CA LYS A 20 -9.01 2.94 -1.19
C LYS A 20 -10.37 3.51 -0.77
N SER A 21 -11.37 2.64 -0.64
CA SER A 21 -12.67 2.93 -0.04
C SER A 21 -12.62 2.87 1.51
N GLY A 22 -13.55 3.56 2.17
CA GLY A 22 -13.57 3.74 3.63
C GLY A 22 -14.09 2.54 4.45
N LYS A 23 -13.19 2.00 5.29
CA LYS A 23 -13.32 1.40 6.65
C LYS A 23 -12.13 0.44 6.82
N ALA A 24 -10.99 1.01 7.23
CA ALA A 24 -9.67 0.37 7.08
C ALA A 24 -8.88 0.26 8.40
N SER A 25 -9.53 0.17 9.56
CA SER A 25 -8.80 0.07 10.84
C SER A 25 -8.00 -1.23 10.93
N ASP A 26 -8.63 -2.38 10.65
CA ASP A 26 -7.99 -3.68 10.82
C ASP A 26 -7.06 -4.00 9.64
N GLU A 27 -7.46 -3.63 8.41
CA GLU A 27 -6.59 -3.74 7.22
C GLU A 27 -5.29 -2.93 7.35
N MET A 28 -5.32 -1.79 8.05
CA MET A 28 -4.15 -0.93 8.10
C MET A 28 -2.98 -1.55 8.85
N ASN A 29 -3.23 -2.38 9.87
CA ASN A 29 -2.14 -2.97 10.66
C ASN A 29 -1.38 -4.04 9.85
N SER A 30 -2.10 -4.95 9.18
CA SER A 30 -1.47 -5.91 8.27
C SER A 30 -0.78 -5.20 7.10
N ALA A 31 -1.42 -4.18 6.53
CA ALA A 31 -0.83 -3.39 5.45
C ALA A 31 0.47 -2.68 5.88
N LYS A 32 0.56 -2.14 7.11
CA LYS A 32 1.79 -1.51 7.63
C LYS A 32 2.97 -2.48 7.64
N ASN A 33 2.75 -3.70 8.10
CA ASN A 33 3.80 -4.73 8.15
C ASN A 33 4.27 -5.11 6.74
N ALA A 34 3.33 -5.36 5.83
CA ALA A 34 3.65 -5.64 4.43
C ALA A 34 4.40 -4.48 3.76
N ILE A 35 3.94 -3.24 3.96
CA ILE A 35 4.59 -2.03 3.43
C ILE A 35 6.04 -1.94 3.92
N LYS A 36 6.27 -2.12 5.22
CA LYS A 36 7.62 -2.09 5.81
C LYS A 36 8.51 -3.19 5.23
N LEU A 37 8.00 -4.41 5.13
CA LEU A 37 8.71 -5.56 4.55
C LEU A 37 9.12 -5.34 3.09
N LEU A 38 8.32 -4.58 2.35
CA LEU A 38 8.56 -4.23 0.95
C LEU A 38 9.44 -2.98 0.78
N GLY A 39 9.93 -2.39 1.88
CA GLY A 39 10.81 -1.22 1.88
C GLY A 39 10.09 0.12 1.84
N GLY A 40 8.77 0.12 2.05
CA GLY A 40 7.95 1.33 2.11
C GLY A 40 7.69 1.81 3.55
N ARG A 41 7.24 3.05 3.68
CA ARG A 41 6.73 3.63 4.92
C ARG A 41 5.51 4.49 4.60
N ILE A 42 4.44 4.36 5.38
CA ILE A 42 3.29 5.25 5.28
C ILE A 42 3.73 6.65 5.71
N GLU A 43 3.60 7.63 4.82
CA GLU A 43 3.95 9.02 5.06
C GLU A 43 2.72 9.87 5.35
N ASN A 44 1.60 9.61 4.67
CA ASN A 44 0.35 10.34 4.87
C ASN A 44 -0.88 9.45 4.60
N VAL A 45 -1.99 9.75 5.28
CA VAL A 45 -3.30 9.13 5.07
C VAL A 45 -4.33 10.25 4.94
N LEU A 46 -4.72 10.56 3.71
CA LEU A 46 -5.72 11.57 3.40
C LEU A 46 -7.08 10.92 3.23
N LYS A 47 -8.02 11.23 4.14
CA LYS A 47 -9.42 10.80 4.04
C LYS A 47 -10.27 11.94 3.48
N PHE A 48 -11.17 11.64 2.57
CA PHE A 48 -12.05 12.63 1.95
C PHE A 48 -13.33 11.97 1.41
N ASN A 49 -14.35 12.78 1.19
CA ASN A 49 -15.58 12.37 0.50
C ASN A 49 -15.47 12.74 -0.97
N LEU A 50 -16.02 11.90 -1.85
CA LEU A 50 -16.15 12.28 -3.25
C LEU A 50 -17.16 13.44 -3.37
N PRO A 51 -16.92 14.42 -4.27
CA PRO A 51 -17.85 15.50 -4.53
C PRO A 51 -19.26 14.97 -4.76
N ASP A 52 -20.25 15.68 -4.24
CA ASP A 52 -21.68 15.38 -4.41
C ASP A 52 -22.10 13.97 -3.94
N SER A 53 -21.34 13.35 -3.03
CA SER A 53 -21.66 12.04 -2.46
C SER A 53 -21.21 11.88 -1.01
N THR A 54 -21.81 10.92 -0.30
CA THR A 54 -21.40 10.49 1.03
C THR A 54 -20.34 9.37 0.99
N VAL A 55 -19.76 9.10 -0.18
CA VAL A 55 -18.83 7.97 -0.36
C VAL A 55 -17.45 8.34 0.14
N ASP A 56 -17.00 7.62 1.18
CA ASP A 56 -15.66 7.80 1.75
C ASP A 56 -14.56 7.21 0.86
N ARG A 57 -13.49 7.99 0.72
CA ARG A 57 -12.25 7.63 0.05
C ARG A 57 -11.04 7.93 0.91
N THR A 58 -9.96 7.20 0.65
CA THR A 58 -8.69 7.36 1.34
C THR A 58 -7.55 7.24 0.36
N LEU A 59 -6.64 8.20 0.38
CA LEU A 59 -5.34 8.14 -0.28
C LEU A 59 -4.27 7.86 0.77
N ILE A 60 -3.55 6.76 0.60
CA ILE A 60 -2.43 6.38 1.46
C ILE A 60 -1.14 6.60 0.69
N THR A 61 -0.34 7.55 1.15
CA THR A 61 0.96 7.90 0.58
C THR A 61 2.03 7.02 1.21
N ILE A 62 2.73 6.24 0.40
CA ILE A 62 3.76 5.28 0.84
C ILE A 62 5.08 5.66 0.18
N LYS A 63 6.02 6.16 0.99
CA LYS A 63 7.36 6.51 0.53
C LYS A 63 8.26 5.28 0.48
N LYS A 64 9.02 5.12 -0.60
CA LYS A 64 10.01 4.05 -0.76
C LYS A 64 11.30 4.47 -0.05
N ILE A 65 11.58 3.87 1.10
CA ILE A 65 12.73 4.23 1.95
C ILE A 65 13.96 3.40 1.59
N VAL A 66 13.77 2.11 1.31
CA VAL A 66 14.84 1.17 0.95
C VAL A 66 14.42 0.30 -0.22
N ALA A 67 15.40 -0.31 -0.90
CA ALA A 67 15.14 -1.26 -1.97
C ALA A 67 14.28 -2.44 -1.48
N THR A 68 13.36 -2.90 -2.32
CA THR A 68 12.55 -4.07 -2.01
C THR A 68 13.41 -5.35 -2.10
N PRO A 69 13.31 -6.29 -1.14
CA PRO A 69 14.04 -7.55 -1.23
C PRO A 69 13.73 -8.33 -2.52
N LYS A 70 14.75 -8.94 -3.14
CA LYS A 70 14.64 -9.65 -4.44
C LYS A 70 13.62 -10.80 -4.47
N LYS A 71 13.19 -11.30 -3.31
CA LYS A 71 12.15 -12.33 -3.20
C LYS A 71 10.73 -11.80 -3.47
N TYR A 72 10.58 -10.49 -3.65
CA TYR A 72 9.31 -9.83 -3.96
C TYR A 72 9.37 -9.16 -5.34
N PRO A 73 8.24 -9.13 -6.08
CA PRO A 73 6.98 -9.80 -5.75
C PRO A 73 7.14 -11.33 -5.77
N ARG A 74 6.38 -12.03 -4.91
CA ARG A 74 6.32 -13.50 -4.95
C ARG A 74 5.70 -13.96 -6.27
N THR A 75 5.83 -15.26 -6.54
CA THR A 75 5.26 -15.91 -7.72
C THR A 75 3.79 -15.53 -7.96
N ALA A 76 3.41 -15.39 -9.22
CA ALA A 76 2.08 -14.95 -9.63
C ALA A 76 0.97 -15.72 -8.90
N GLY A 77 -0.06 -15.00 -8.45
CA GLY A 77 -1.18 -15.58 -7.68
C GLY A 77 -0.92 -15.72 -6.18
N LYS A 78 0.34 -15.89 -5.72
CA LYS A 78 0.65 -16.00 -4.29
C LYS A 78 0.31 -14.73 -3.49
N PRO A 79 0.61 -13.49 -3.95
CA PRO A 79 0.23 -12.28 -3.22
C PRO A 79 -1.28 -12.08 -3.04
N SER A 80 -2.08 -12.68 -3.92
CA SER A 80 -3.55 -12.62 -3.87
C SER A 80 -4.13 -13.72 -2.98
N ARG A 81 -3.57 -14.94 -3.01
CA ARG A 81 -4.01 -16.09 -2.20
C ARG A 81 -3.55 -16.01 -0.74
N GLU A 82 -2.32 -15.54 -0.52
CA GLU A 82 -1.68 -15.45 0.79
C GLU A 82 -1.09 -14.05 0.98
N PRO A 83 -1.91 -13.05 1.34
CA PRO A 83 -1.45 -11.69 1.57
C PRO A 83 -0.39 -11.61 2.68
N LEU A 84 0.59 -10.72 2.48
CA LEU A 84 1.53 -10.30 3.53
C LEU A 84 0.82 -9.49 4.62
#